data_AF-A0A409XSL7-F1
#
_entry.id   AF-A0A409XSL7-F1
#
_cell.length_a   1.000
_cell.length_b   1.000
_cell.length_c   1.000
_cell.angle_alpha   90.00
_cell.angle_beta   90.00
_cell.angle_gamma   90.00
#
_symmetry.space_group_name_H-M   'P 1'
#
loop_
_entity.id
_entity.type
_entity.pdbx_description
1 polymer ?
#
loop_
_entity_poly.entity_id
_entity_poly.type
_entity_poly.pdbx_seq_one_letter_code
_entity_poly.pdbx_strand_id
1 'polypeptide(L)'
;MSSKTALKSRMVFFDSTVLGRQHADVWEEGGKVYIKDVKSSNGTFIYGERLSSEGHESDPFELKTDNVIKFGIDIVGEENKTIIHPKVAACVMCVFTEQDAQVAARAEQHQQQQQRWGTGGGLQLGGIGCLGGLNGGVGGVDGLGGGGAGINGVQQQPQLQG
;
A
#
# COMPACT_ATOMS: atom_id res chain seq x y z
N MET A 1 -37.70 11.72 -29.12
CA MET A 1 -37.65 10.85 -27.92
C MET A 1 -36.19 10.43 -27.76
N SER A 2 -35.38 11.22 -27.04
CA SER A 2 -33.96 10.93 -26.88
C SER A 2 -33.81 9.77 -25.91
N SER A 3 -33.38 8.62 -26.43
CA SER A 3 -33.21 7.38 -25.68
C SER A 3 -32.08 7.58 -24.67
N LYS A 4 -32.44 7.98 -23.44
CA LYS A 4 -31.57 7.90 -22.27
C LYS A 4 -31.41 6.42 -21.94
N THR A 5 -30.50 5.76 -22.66
CA THR A 5 -30.01 4.43 -22.31
C THR A 5 -29.39 4.54 -20.93
N ALA A 6 -30.15 4.17 -19.91
CA ALA A 6 -29.68 4.07 -18.54
C ALA A 6 -28.71 2.89 -18.45
N LEU A 7 -27.46 3.12 -18.85
CA LEU A 7 -26.36 2.24 -18.48
C LEU A 7 -26.31 2.25 -16.94
N LYS A 8 -26.47 1.06 -16.35
CA LYS A 8 -26.39 0.80 -14.91
C LYS A 8 -25.31 1.69 -14.28
N SER A 9 -25.72 2.56 -13.36
CA SER A 9 -24.81 3.37 -12.57
C SER A 9 -23.85 2.43 -11.83
N ARG A 10 -22.64 2.27 -12.37
CA ARG A 10 -21.51 1.61 -11.70
C ARG A 10 -20.72 2.67 -10.94
N MET A 11 -21.42 3.52 -10.16
CA MET A 11 -20.76 4.48 -9.29
C MET A 11 -20.20 3.73 -8.08
N VAL A 12 -18.92 3.92 -7.83
CA VAL A 12 -18.26 3.45 -6.61
C VAL A 12 -18.36 4.56 -5.58
N PHE A 13 -18.85 4.22 -4.39
CA PHE A 13 -18.99 5.16 -3.28
C PHE A 13 -17.95 4.85 -2.21
N PHE A 14 -17.30 5.90 -1.72
CA PHE A 14 -16.41 5.85 -0.58
C PHE A 14 -17.03 6.66 0.56
N ASP A 15 -17.12 6.07 1.75
CA ASP A 15 -17.52 6.80 2.94
C ASP A 15 -16.30 7.60 3.45
N SER A 16 -16.05 8.73 2.79
CA SER A 16 -14.90 9.58 3.05
C SER A 16 -15.30 11.05 2.96
N THR A 17 -14.92 11.81 3.98
CA THR A 17 -15.13 13.26 4.06
C THR A 17 -14.18 14.06 3.18
N VAL A 18 -13.08 13.44 2.72
CA VAL A 18 -12.09 14.08 1.85
C VAL A 18 -12.36 13.86 0.37
N LEU A 19 -13.44 13.15 0.02
CA LEU A 19 -13.86 12.91 -1.35
C LEU A 19 -15.13 13.70 -1.68
N GLY A 20 -15.16 14.19 -2.93
CA GLY A 20 -16.34 14.85 -3.48
C GLY A 20 -17.37 13.82 -3.91
N ARG A 21 -18.62 14.26 -4.12
CA ARG A 21 -19.70 13.38 -4.65
C ARG A 21 -19.37 12.79 -6.01
N GLN A 22 -18.67 13.56 -6.84
CA GLN A 22 -18.07 13.16 -8.10
C GLN A 22 -16.61 13.59 -8.00
N HIS A 23 -15.68 12.64 -8.03
CA HIS A 23 -14.26 12.89 -7.76
C HIS A 23 -13.38 12.45 -8.93
N ALA A 24 -13.62 11.25 -9.44
CA ALA A 24 -12.98 10.76 -10.65
C ALA A 24 -13.96 9.89 -11.46
N ASP A 25 -13.79 9.92 -12.77
CA ASP A 25 -14.47 9.02 -13.69
C ASP A 25 -13.47 7.96 -14.17
N VAL A 26 -13.95 6.71 -14.22
CA VAL A 26 -13.17 5.57 -14.72
C VAL A 26 -13.99 4.89 -15.81
N TRP A 27 -13.36 4.65 -16.96
CA TRP A 27 -14.01 3.96 -18.08
C TRP A 27 -13.04 3.05 -18.80
N GLU A 28 -13.59 2.18 -19.64
CA GLU A 28 -12.82 1.34 -20.55
C GLU A 28 -13.06 1.82 -21.98
N GLU A 29 -11.98 1.91 -22.75
CA GLU A 29 -12.02 2.27 -24.16
C GLU A 29 -10.91 1.53 -24.91
N GLY A 30 -11.28 0.74 -25.93
CA GLY A 30 -10.31 0.06 -26.79
C GLY A 30 -9.44 -0.98 -26.09
N GLY A 31 -9.97 -1.67 -25.08
CA GLY A 31 -9.25 -2.67 -24.29
C GLY A 31 -8.29 -2.07 -23.27
N LYS A 32 -8.45 -0.77 -22.96
CA LYS A 32 -7.64 -0.04 -21.99
C LYS A 32 -8.56 0.64 -20.97
N VAL A 33 -8.13 0.68 -19.71
CA VAL A 33 -8.85 1.41 -18.65
C VAL A 33 -8.26 2.80 -18.54
N TYR A 34 -9.12 3.81 -18.41
CA TYR A 34 -8.73 5.19 -18.20
C TYR A 34 -9.37 5.75 -16.94
N ILE A 35 -8.68 6.72 -16.32
CA ILE A 35 -9.20 7.52 -15.22
C ILE A 35 -9.03 9.00 -15.52
N LYS A 36 -10.00 9.80 -15.08
CA LYS A 36 -9.95 11.26 -15.16
C LYS A 36 -10.44 11.86 -13.84
N ASP A 37 -9.73 12.87 -13.35
CA ASP A 37 -10.20 13.70 -12.25
C ASP A 37 -11.29 14.66 -12.74
N VAL A 38 -12.41 14.72 -12.02
CA VAL A 38 -13.58 15.55 -12.39
C VAL A 38 -13.73 16.77 -11.47
N LYS A 39 -12.71 17.64 -11.47
CA LYS A 39 -12.66 18.85 -10.64
C LYS A 39 -12.69 18.55 -9.16
N SER A 40 -11.96 17.53 -8.73
CA SER A 40 -11.88 17.24 -7.31
C SER A 40 -11.18 18.36 -6.54
N SER A 41 -11.66 18.65 -5.33
CA SER A 41 -11.01 19.64 -4.46
C SER A 41 -9.67 19.12 -3.94
N ASN A 42 -9.69 17.92 -3.35
CA ASN A 42 -8.50 17.36 -2.72
C ASN A 42 -7.55 16.64 -3.70
N GLY A 43 -7.93 16.49 -4.98
CA GLY A 43 -7.10 15.90 -6.03
C GLY A 43 -7.13 14.38 -6.11
N THR A 44 -6.89 13.88 -7.31
CA THR A 44 -6.53 12.48 -7.59
C THR A 44 -5.03 12.38 -7.89
N PHE A 45 -4.39 11.35 -7.33
CA PHE A 45 -2.96 11.13 -7.44
C PHE A 45 -2.66 9.72 -7.93
N ILE A 46 -1.69 9.59 -8.84
CA ILE A 46 -1.19 8.30 -9.32
C ILE A 46 0.32 8.29 -9.11
N TYR A 47 0.84 7.27 -8.43
CA TYR A 47 2.26 7.20 -8.05
C TYR A 47 2.81 8.41 -7.28
N GLY A 48 1.93 9.18 -6.63
CA GLY A 48 2.29 10.40 -5.90
C GLY A 48 2.24 11.68 -6.74
N GLU A 49 2.05 11.58 -8.05
CA GLU A 49 1.83 12.74 -8.92
C GLU A 49 0.35 13.07 -9.02
N ARG A 50 0.02 14.36 -8.98
CA ARG A 50 -1.36 14.85 -9.06
C ARG A 50 -1.77 15.01 -10.52
N LEU A 51 -2.95 14.51 -10.87
CA LEU A 51 -3.43 14.52 -12.26
C LEU A 51 -3.87 15.89 -12.79
N SER A 52 -4.38 16.76 -11.91
CA SER A 52 -4.86 18.10 -12.28
C SER A 52 -4.58 19.13 -11.18
N SER A 53 -4.72 20.40 -11.51
CA SER A 53 -4.83 21.50 -10.54
C SER A 53 -6.17 21.45 -9.79
N GLU A 54 -6.25 22.13 -8.65
CA GLU A 54 -7.41 22.02 -7.76
C GLU A 54 -8.66 22.57 -8.44
N GLY A 55 -9.77 21.82 -8.35
CA GLY A 55 -11.02 22.20 -9.01
C GLY A 55 -10.97 22.19 -10.54
N HIS A 56 -9.92 21.60 -11.13
CA HIS A 56 -9.78 21.44 -12.58
C HIS A 56 -9.90 19.97 -12.98
N GLU A 57 -10.42 19.75 -14.19
CA GLU A 57 -10.45 18.42 -14.79
C GLU A 57 -9.05 18.02 -15.26
N SER A 58 -8.70 16.74 -15.10
CA SER A 58 -7.46 16.21 -15.68
C SER A 58 -7.66 15.74 -17.11
N ASP A 59 -6.56 15.49 -17.81
CA ASP A 59 -6.60 14.65 -19.00
C ASP A 59 -6.85 13.17 -18.63
N PRO A 60 -7.41 12.36 -19.53
CA PRO A 60 -7.50 10.90 -19.35
C PRO A 60 -6.13 10.27 -19.13
N PHE A 61 -5.99 9.50 -18.05
CA PHE A 61 -4.79 8.74 -17.74
C PHE A 61 -5.04 7.24 -17.94
N GLU A 62 -4.18 6.57 -18.71
CA GLU A 62 -4.26 5.12 -18.94
C GLU A 62 -3.83 4.35 -17.68
N LEU A 63 -4.77 3.62 -17.09
CA LEU A 63 -4.52 2.76 -15.93
C LEU A 63 -4.06 1.37 -16.36
N LYS A 64 -3.11 0.85 -15.59
CA LYS A 64 -2.63 -0.54 -15.70
C LYS A 64 -2.78 -1.26 -14.37
N THR A 65 -2.79 -2.59 -14.41
CA THR A 65 -2.65 -3.42 -13.22
C THR A 65 -1.42 -2.99 -12.41
N ASP A 66 -1.54 -3.06 -11.09
CA ASP A 66 -0.56 -2.62 -10.10
C ASP A 66 -0.40 -1.09 -9.94
N ASN A 67 -1.16 -0.28 -10.70
CA ASN A 67 -1.17 1.17 -10.45
C ASN A 67 -1.75 1.48 -9.07
N VAL A 68 -1.06 2.34 -8.31
CA VAL A 68 -1.55 2.82 -7.02
C VAL A 68 -2.14 4.20 -7.20
N ILE A 69 -3.46 4.29 -7.01
CA ILE A 69 -4.22 5.53 -7.06
C ILE A 69 -4.51 5.96 -5.63
N LYS A 70 -4.41 7.26 -5.38
CA LYS A 70 -4.84 7.88 -4.14
C LYS A 70 -5.83 8.99 -4.45
N PHE A 71 -6.89 9.05 -3.67
CA PHE A 71 -7.92 10.07 -3.76
C PHE A 71 -7.89 10.90 -2.48
N GLY A 72 -7.79 12.21 -2.67
CA GLY A 72 -7.67 13.18 -1.60
C GLY A 72 -6.34 13.12 -0.83
N ILE A 73 -6.32 13.84 0.30
CA ILE A 73 -5.17 13.99 1.19
C ILE A 73 -5.55 13.62 2.62
N ASP A 74 -4.55 13.29 3.44
CA ASP A 74 -4.77 13.06 4.87
C ASP A 74 -5.00 14.42 5.55
N ILE A 75 -6.18 14.59 6.16
CA ILE A 75 -6.46 15.78 6.97
C ILE A 75 -6.00 15.50 8.39
N VAL A 76 -5.07 16.33 8.86
CA VAL A 76 -4.40 16.19 10.15
C VAL A 76 -4.94 17.20 11.13
N GLY A 77 -5.23 16.76 12.36
CA GLY A 77 -5.67 17.64 13.45
C GLY A 77 -4.54 18.52 13.97
N GLU A 78 -4.86 19.78 14.27
CA GLU A 78 -3.89 20.81 14.69
C GLU A 78 -3.14 20.44 15.98
N GLU A 79 -3.77 19.71 16.89
CA GLU A 79 -3.25 19.52 18.25
C GLU A 79 -2.23 18.37 18.35
N ASN A 80 -2.52 17.23 17.70
CA ASN A 80 -1.80 15.98 17.96
C ASN A 80 -1.16 15.37 16.70
N LYS A 81 -1.19 16.08 15.57
CA LYS A 81 -0.76 15.55 14.26
C LYS A 81 -1.42 14.21 13.89
N THR A 82 -2.59 13.93 14.44
CA THR A 82 -3.36 12.72 14.15
C THR A 82 -4.14 12.89 12.86
N ILE A 83 -4.19 11.85 12.03
CA ILE A 83 -5.01 11.85 10.81
C ILE A 83 -6.47 11.73 11.24
N ILE A 84 -7.23 12.81 11.09
CA ILE A 84 -8.66 12.88 11.40
C ILE A 84 -9.48 12.29 10.25
N HIS A 85 -9.08 12.62 9.01
CA HIS A 85 -9.72 12.09 7.82
C HIS A 85 -8.67 11.50 6.90
N PRO A 86 -8.61 10.17 6.78
CA PRO A 86 -7.62 9.51 5.95
C PRO A 86 -7.95 9.70 4.47
N LYS A 87 -6.90 9.84 3.65
CA LYS A 87 -7.02 9.69 2.20
C LYS A 87 -7.43 8.27 1.84
N VAL A 88 -8.02 8.12 0.66
CA VAL A 88 -8.36 6.81 0.12
C VAL A 88 -7.25 6.35 -0.81
N ALA A 89 -6.75 5.13 -0.64
CA ALA A 89 -5.76 4.53 -1.53
C ALA A 89 -6.31 3.22 -2.12
N ALA A 90 -6.11 3.02 -3.42
CA ALA A 90 -6.55 1.84 -4.13
C ALA A 90 -5.43 1.33 -5.05
N CYS A 91 -5.26 0.01 -5.08
CA CYS A 91 -4.44 -0.65 -6.09
C CYS A 91 -5.35 -1.10 -7.23
N VAL A 92 -4.92 -0.86 -8.46
CA VAL A 92 -5.67 -1.18 -9.66
C VAL A 92 -5.37 -2.60 -10.12
N MET A 93 -6.42 -3.32 -10.51
CA MET A 93 -6.31 -4.60 -11.18
C MET A 93 -7.26 -4.59 -12.38
N CYS A 94 -6.69 -4.52 -13.59
CA CYS A 94 -7.47 -4.55 -14.82
C CYS A 94 -7.77 -6.01 -15.18
N VAL A 95 -9.06 -6.34 -15.33
CA VAL A 95 -9.51 -7.70 -15.65
C VAL A 95 -10.24 -7.65 -16.99
N PHE A 96 -9.57 -8.12 -18.05
CA PHE A 96 -10.15 -8.17 -19.40
C PHE A 96 -10.39 -9.60 -19.87
N THR A 97 -9.59 -10.56 -19.39
CA THR A 97 -9.68 -11.98 -19.76
C THR A 97 -10.10 -12.85 -18.57
N GLU A 98 -10.50 -14.09 -18.86
CA GLU A 98 -10.82 -15.06 -17.81
C GLU A 98 -9.59 -15.44 -16.98
N GLN A 99 -8.40 -15.46 -17.60
CA GLN A 99 -7.14 -15.65 -16.90
C GLN A 99 -6.91 -14.52 -15.88
N ASP A 100 -7.15 -13.27 -16.25
CA ASP A 100 -7.02 -12.13 -15.34
C ASP A 100 -8.02 -12.25 -14.17
N ALA A 101 -9.24 -12.74 -14.43
CA ALA A 101 -10.25 -12.94 -13.39
C ALA A 101 -9.81 -14.02 -12.38
N GLN A 102 -9.17 -15.09 -12.86
CA GLN A 102 -8.61 -16.13 -11.98
C GLN A 102 -7.44 -15.60 -11.15
N VAL A 103 -6.58 -14.76 -11.73
CA VAL A 103 -5.49 -14.11 -11.00
C VAL A 103 -6.05 -13.19 -9.92
N ALA A 104 -7.05 -12.38 -10.26
CA ALA A 104 -7.75 -11.50 -9.32
C ALA A 104 -8.35 -12.26 -8.13
N ALA A 105 -9.10 -13.33 -8.41
CA ALA A 105 -9.72 -14.15 -7.37
C ALA A 105 -8.68 -14.80 -6.43
N ARG A 106 -7.52 -15.22 -6.97
CA ARG A 106 -6.44 -15.78 -6.15
C ARG A 106 -5.76 -14.73 -5.28
N ALA A 107 -5.54 -13.52 -5.80
CA ALA A 107 -4.95 -12.42 -5.05
C ALA A 107 -5.82 -12.04 -3.84
N GLU A 108 -7.14 -11.95 -4.03
CA GLU A 108 -8.11 -11.67 -2.96
C GLU A 108 -8.08 -12.74 -1.84
N GLN A 109 -8.02 -14.03 -2.22
CA GLN A 109 -7.97 -15.13 -1.25
C GLN A 109 -6.71 -15.10 -0.38
N HIS A 110 -5.54 -14.84 -0.98
CA HIS A 110 -4.30 -14.68 -0.24
C HIS A 110 -4.36 -13.51 0.75
N GLN A 111 -4.96 -12.40 0.35
CA GLN A 111 -5.06 -11.21 1.20
C GLN A 111 -6.01 -11.44 2.40
N GLN A 112 -7.14 -12.14 2.19
CA GLN A 112 -8.03 -12.54 3.30
C GLN A 112 -7.36 -13.49 4.29
N GLN A 113 -6.51 -14.40 3.80
CA GLN A 113 -5.81 -15.34 4.67
C GLN A 113 -4.78 -14.63 5.56
N GLN A 114 -4.06 -13.63 5.03
CA GLN A 114 -3.12 -12.82 5.83
C GLN A 114 -3.83 -11.98 6.90
N GLN A 115 -5.03 -11.47 6.62
CA GLN A 115 -5.82 -10.73 7.62
C GLN A 115 -6.41 -11.63 8.72
N ARG A 116 -6.68 -12.92 8.43
CA ARG A 116 -7.18 -13.89 9.42
C ARG A 116 -6.18 -14.19 10.54
N TRP A 117 -4.87 -14.10 10.28
CA TRP A 117 -3.83 -14.32 11.29
C TRP A 117 -3.42 -13.06 12.07
N GLY A 118 -4.00 -11.90 11.74
CA GLY A 118 -3.73 -10.62 12.44
C GLY A 118 -4.69 -10.31 13.60
N THR A 119 -5.66 -11.17 13.90
CA THR A 119 -6.73 -10.85 14.87
C THR A 119 -7.13 -12.04 15.76
N GLY A 120 -6.15 -12.77 16.29
CA GLY A 120 -6.43 -13.86 17.22
C GLY A 120 -5.27 -14.19 18.16
N GLY A 121 -5.25 -13.54 19.34
CA GLY A 121 -4.44 -13.96 20.49
C GLY A 121 -3.83 -12.80 21.27
N GLY A 122 -4.39 -12.48 22.44
CA GLY A 122 -3.92 -11.39 23.30
C GLY A 122 -2.59 -11.65 24.03
N LEU A 123 -1.96 -10.54 24.43
CA LEU A 123 -0.97 -10.34 25.50
C LEU A 123 -0.01 -11.50 25.84
N GLN A 124 1.29 -11.33 25.53
CA GLN A 124 2.33 -11.37 26.57
C GLN A 124 3.59 -10.61 26.15
N LEU A 125 4.08 -9.78 27.08
CA LEU A 125 5.28 -8.96 27.03
C LEU A 125 6.55 -9.73 26.65
N GLY A 126 7.41 -9.05 25.88
CA GLY A 126 8.87 -9.26 25.92
C GLY A 126 9.48 -9.67 24.58
N GLY A 127 10.24 -8.77 23.96
CA GLY A 127 11.24 -9.14 22.96
C GLY A 127 11.25 -8.27 21.71
N ILE A 128 12.12 -7.25 21.74
CA ILE A 128 12.89 -6.71 20.61
C ILE A 128 12.97 -7.66 19.40
N GLY A 129 12.57 -7.18 18.22
CA GLY A 129 12.62 -7.96 16.97
C GLY A 129 12.57 -7.09 15.73
N CYS A 130 13.70 -6.48 15.42
CA CYS A 130 14.01 -5.77 14.19
C CYS A 130 14.18 -6.76 13.02
N LEU A 131 13.76 -6.37 11.80
CA LEU A 131 14.31 -6.75 10.47
C LEU A 131 14.25 -8.26 10.11
N GLY A 132 13.66 -8.70 9.00
CA GLY A 132 14.00 -8.34 7.63
C GLY A 132 15.03 -9.33 7.05
N GLY A 133 14.59 -10.29 6.21
CA GLY A 133 15.44 -11.24 5.45
C GLY A 133 16.12 -12.29 6.33
N LEU A 134 16.38 -13.54 5.94
CA LEU A 134 17.02 -14.02 4.72
C LEU A 134 16.70 -15.52 4.52
N ASN A 135 16.95 -15.95 3.28
CA ASN A 135 16.62 -17.19 2.58
C ASN A 135 17.45 -18.44 3.02
N GLY A 136 16.86 -19.64 2.89
CA GLY A 136 17.46 -20.99 2.61
C GLY A 136 18.60 -21.50 3.50
N GLY A 137 18.63 -22.72 4.04
CA GLY A 137 18.29 -24.03 3.46
C GLY A 137 19.56 -24.90 3.41
N VAL A 138 19.45 -26.17 3.86
CA VAL A 138 20.43 -27.30 3.86
C VAL A 138 21.64 -27.17 4.81
N GLY A 139 22.12 -28.14 5.58
CA GLY A 139 21.99 -29.61 5.62
C GLY A 139 23.40 -30.18 5.82
N GLY A 140 23.63 -31.10 6.78
CA GLY A 140 24.87 -31.90 6.83
C GLY A 140 25.58 -32.00 8.18
N VAL A 141 26.07 -33.19 8.46
CA VAL A 141 26.59 -33.78 9.70
C VAL A 141 28.11 -33.57 9.92
N ASP A 142 28.56 -33.93 11.14
CA ASP A 142 29.89 -34.43 11.56
C ASP A 142 31.05 -33.50 11.99
N GLY A 143 31.70 -33.92 13.09
CA GLY A 143 33.12 -33.65 13.44
C GLY A 143 33.34 -32.64 14.59
N LEU A 144 33.65 -33.04 15.83
CA LEU A 144 34.96 -33.50 16.39
C LEU A 144 36.14 -32.51 16.25
N GLY A 145 36.71 -32.11 17.40
CA GLY A 145 38.00 -31.42 17.58
C GLY A 145 37.86 -29.96 18.02
N GLY A 146 38.51 -29.42 19.05
CA GLY A 146 39.68 -29.84 19.80
C GLY A 146 40.67 -28.66 19.89
N GLY A 147 40.86 -28.10 21.09
CA GLY A 147 42.08 -27.38 21.50
C GLY A 147 42.25 -25.91 21.11
N GLY A 148 42.91 -25.15 22.01
CA GLY A 148 43.64 -23.94 21.62
C GLY A 148 43.52 -22.76 22.59
N ALA A 149 44.37 -22.74 23.60
CA ALA A 149 44.65 -21.58 24.44
C ALA A 149 45.32 -20.44 23.64
N GLY A 150 45.09 -19.20 24.05
CA GLY A 150 45.78 -18.02 23.52
C GLY A 150 45.70 -16.84 24.50
N ILE A 151 46.86 -16.50 25.06
CA ILE A 151 47.12 -15.54 26.14
C ILE A 151 47.62 -14.19 25.60
N ASN A 152 47.42 -13.16 26.42
CA ASN A 152 48.19 -11.90 26.56
C ASN A 152 48.06 -10.77 25.52
N GLY A 153 47.82 -9.57 26.05
CA GLY A 153 47.96 -8.29 25.36
C GLY A 153 47.58 -7.12 26.28
N VAL A 154 48.56 -6.62 27.01
CA VAL A 154 48.52 -5.64 28.13
C VAL A 154 48.54 -4.19 27.60
N GLN A 155 48.21 -3.22 28.47
CA GLN A 155 48.57 -1.78 28.45
C GLN A 155 47.59 -0.85 27.69
N GLN A 156 47.18 0.34 28.16
CA GLN A 156 47.54 1.18 29.32
C GLN A 156 46.45 2.27 29.49
N GLN A 157 46.19 2.67 30.74
CA GLN A 157 45.56 3.94 31.15
C GLN A 157 46.67 5.01 31.28
N PRO A 158 46.42 6.34 31.22
CA PRO A 158 45.85 7.06 32.39
C PRO A 158 45.01 8.35 32.15
N GLN A 159 44.06 8.55 33.08
CA GLN A 159 43.72 9.76 33.87
C GLN A 159 43.63 11.16 33.21
N LEU A 160 42.56 11.90 33.55
CA LEU A 160 42.66 13.29 34.05
C LEU A 160 41.37 13.73 34.80
N GLN A 161 41.60 14.43 35.91
CA GLN A 161 40.69 14.85 36.99
C GLN A 161 39.96 16.17 36.72
N GLY A 162 38.89 16.38 37.50
CA GLY A 162 38.21 17.65 37.73
C GLY A 162 36.97 17.42 38.58
#